data_AF-A0A1Q9P4T0-F1
#
_entry.id   AF-A0A1Q9P4T0-F1
#
_cell.length_a   1.000
_cell.length_b   1.000
_cell.length_c   1.000
_cell.angle_alpha   90.00
_cell.angle_beta   90.00
_cell.angle_gamma   90.00
#
_symmetry.space_group_name_H-M   'P 1'
#
loop_
_entity.id
_entity.type
_entity.pdbx_description
1 polymer ?
#
loop_
_entity_poly.entity_id
_entity_poly.type
_entity_poly.pdbx_seq_one_letter_code
_entity_poly.pdbx_strand_id
1 'polypeptide(L)'
;MQSSVAVKCLAEERSLDELPDQVFVALGRRGMEPLVLKECTYECDGQEIILIEPPKNEEISGKGTLEIDEDWLVECTKCKRQFTIRCRVRYLDGERIDTRVNLIDDEGKDLGWLGSY
;
A
#
# COMPACT_ATOMS: atom_id res chain seq x y z
N MET A 1 -31.70 -10.73 5.17
CA MET A 1 -30.91 -10.27 6.32
C MET A 1 -29.61 -9.74 5.76
N GLN A 2 -29.48 -8.42 5.63
CA GLN A 2 -28.25 -7.78 5.14
C GLN A 2 -27.36 -7.56 6.38
N SER A 3 -26.30 -8.35 6.53
CA SER A 3 -25.30 -8.11 7.58
C SER A 3 -24.36 -7.02 7.10
N SER A 4 -24.43 -5.87 7.76
CA SER A 4 -23.41 -4.83 7.66
C SER A 4 -22.12 -5.33 8.30
N VAL A 5 -21.03 -5.29 7.53
CA VAL A 5 -19.66 -5.34 8.04
C VAL A 5 -19.39 -4.00 8.73
N ALA A 6 -18.90 -4.04 9.97
CA ALA A 6 -18.56 -2.85 10.73
C ALA A 6 -17.04 -2.75 10.85
N VAL A 7 -16.48 -1.63 10.40
CA VAL A 7 -15.07 -1.28 10.55
C VAL A 7 -14.92 -0.41 11.80
N LYS A 8 -13.99 -0.75 12.69
CA LYS A 8 -13.67 0.02 13.90
C LYS A 8 -12.18 0.38 13.88
N CYS A 9 -11.86 1.67 14.05
CA CYS A 9 -10.50 2.20 13.96
C CYS A 9 -9.75 2.09 15.30
N LEU A 10 -8.55 1.51 15.30
CA LEU A 10 -7.58 1.56 16.40
C LEU A 10 -6.40 2.47 16.01
N ALA A 11 -5.84 3.21 16.95
CA ALA A 11 -4.71 4.11 16.72
C ALA A 11 -3.45 3.49 17.33
N GLU A 12 -2.71 2.71 16.53
CA GLU A 12 -1.35 2.29 16.84
C GLU A 12 -0.38 3.07 15.95
N GLU A 13 0.81 3.40 16.48
CA GLU A 13 1.85 4.15 15.77
C GLU A 13 2.49 3.25 14.68
N ARG A 14 1.81 3.12 13.54
CA ARG A 14 2.30 2.37 12.37
C ARG A 14 3.50 3.07 11.73
N SER A 15 4.41 2.30 11.13
CA SER A 15 5.64 2.80 10.50
C SER A 15 5.89 2.18 9.12
N LEU A 16 6.78 2.79 8.32
CA LEU A 16 7.18 2.23 7.02
C LEU A 16 7.90 0.89 7.11
N ASP A 17 8.31 0.44 8.30
CA ASP A 17 8.93 -0.86 8.52
C ASP A 17 7.93 -2.01 8.30
N GLU A 18 6.62 -1.73 8.36
CA GLU A 18 5.57 -2.69 8.03
C GLU A 18 5.46 -2.95 6.53
N LEU A 19 5.91 -2.02 5.70
CA LEU A 19 5.97 -2.19 4.25
C LEU A 19 7.26 -2.92 3.87
N PRO A 20 7.22 -3.83 2.88
CA PRO A 20 8.44 -4.45 2.36
C PRO A 20 9.31 -3.40 1.67
N ASP A 21 10.61 -3.66 1.56
CA ASP A 21 11.52 -2.77 0.83
C ASP A 21 11.30 -2.86 -0.69
N GLN A 22 10.77 -3.98 -1.17
CA GLN A 22 10.55 -4.27 -2.58
C GLN A 22 9.18 -4.89 -2.82
N VAL A 23 8.61 -4.58 -3.98
CA VAL A 23 7.43 -5.25 -4.55
C VAL A 23 7.81 -5.91 -5.87
N PHE A 24 7.00 -6.86 -6.32
CA PHE A 24 7.32 -7.62 -7.53
C PHE A 24 6.30 -7.36 -8.62
N VAL A 25 6.79 -7.06 -9.82
CA VAL A 25 5.97 -6.95 -11.03
C VAL A 25 6.18 -8.18 -11.91
N ALA A 26 5.09 -8.73 -12.44
CA ALA A 26 5.14 -9.88 -13.33
C ALA A 26 5.49 -9.44 -14.76
N LEU A 27 6.60 -9.96 -15.30
CA LEU A 27 7.05 -9.71 -16.68
C LEU A 27 6.67 -10.86 -17.63
N GLY A 28 5.59 -11.58 -17.33
CA GLY A 28 5.16 -12.77 -18.07
C GLY A 28 6.22 -13.89 -18.04
N ARG A 29 6.65 -14.36 -19.21
CA ARG A 29 7.66 -15.44 -19.32
C ARG A 29 9.05 -15.05 -18.85
N ARG A 30 9.32 -13.75 -18.64
CA ARG A 30 10.61 -13.24 -18.16
C ARG A 30 10.76 -13.34 -16.64
N GLY A 31 9.71 -13.79 -15.94
CA GLY A 31 9.72 -13.96 -14.48
C GLY A 31 9.15 -12.73 -13.77
N MET A 32 9.71 -12.44 -12.61
CA MET A 32 9.34 -11.31 -11.76
C MET A 32 10.51 -10.34 -11.65
N GLU A 33 10.21 -9.05 -11.70
CA GLU A 33 11.18 -7.98 -11.48
C GLU A 33 10.91 -7.30 -10.13
N PRO A 34 11.92 -7.20 -9.25
CA PRO A 34 11.80 -6.44 -8.01
C PRO A 34 11.85 -4.94 -8.30
N LEU A 35 10.95 -4.19 -7.69
CA LEU A 35 10.91 -2.73 -7.71
C LEU A 35 11.00 -2.22 -6.27
N VAL A 36 11.82 -1.19 -6.04
CA VAL A 36 11.97 -0.60 -4.71
C VAL A 36 10.69 0.17 -4.38
N LEU A 37 10.10 -0.13 -3.22
CA LEU A 37 8.86 0.51 -2.80
C LEU A 37 9.09 1.86 -2.13
N LYS A 38 10.16 1.95 -1.34
CA LYS A 38 10.44 3.07 -0.44
C LYS A 38 11.28 4.17 -1.11
N GLU A 39 11.03 4.44 -2.40
CA GLU A 39 11.71 5.49 -3.17
C GLU A 39 10.72 6.49 -3.78
N CYS A 40 11.23 7.64 -4.24
CA CYS A 40 10.39 8.66 -4.85
C CYS A 40 9.85 8.21 -6.22
N THR A 41 8.53 8.29 -6.43
CA THR A 41 7.90 7.91 -7.70
C THR A 41 7.95 8.98 -8.80
N TYR A 42 8.38 10.20 -8.49
CA TYR A 42 8.47 11.28 -9.47
C TYR A 42 9.83 11.28 -10.18
N GLU A 43 10.03 12.14 -11.17
CA GLU A 43 11.33 12.40 -11.82
C GLU A 43 12.30 13.10 -10.84
N CYS A 44 12.65 12.40 -9.76
CA CYS A 44 13.51 12.84 -8.68
C CYS A 44 14.35 11.64 -8.23
N ASP A 45 15.67 11.74 -8.23
CA ASP A 45 16.55 10.67 -7.71
C ASP A 45 16.57 10.69 -6.16
N GLY A 46 15.41 10.78 -5.53
CA GLY A 46 15.24 10.72 -4.08
C GLY A 46 15.05 9.27 -3.64
N GLN A 47 15.98 8.76 -2.85
CA GLN A 47 15.97 7.36 -2.36
C GLN A 47 15.35 7.22 -0.97
N GLU A 48 14.91 8.32 -0.37
CA GLU A 48 14.41 8.36 0.99
C GLU A 48 13.03 9.02 1.03
N ILE A 49 12.11 8.34 1.70
CA ILE A 49 10.75 8.82 1.95
C ILE A 49 10.47 8.76 3.46
N ILE A 50 9.57 9.62 3.92
CA ILE A 50 9.08 9.63 5.30
C ILE A 50 7.57 9.41 5.32
N LEU A 51 7.09 8.77 6.37
CA LEU A 51 5.65 8.60 6.61
C LEU A 51 5.05 9.91 7.10
N ILE A 52 3.99 10.36 6.43
CA ILE A 52 3.20 11.52 6.84
C ILE A 52 1.92 11.06 7.55
N GLU A 53 1.19 10.12 6.94
CA GLU A 53 -0.01 9.52 7.55
C GLU A 53 0.00 8.00 7.38
N PRO A 54 -0.09 7.23 8.47
CA PRO A 54 -0.30 5.79 8.39
C PRO A 54 -1.72 5.45 7.94
N PRO A 55 -1.93 4.24 7.38
CA PRO A 55 -3.27 3.73 7.11
C PRO A 55 -4.04 3.56 8.42
N LYS A 56 -5.37 3.63 8.33
CA LYS A 56 -6.24 3.38 9.48
C LYS A 56 -6.22 1.89 9.81
N ASN A 57 -6.16 1.54 11.10
CA ASN A 57 -6.34 0.14 11.50
C ASN A 57 -7.79 -0.25 11.25
N GLU A 58 -8.00 -1.29 10.45
CA GLU A 58 -9.30 -1.90 10.24
C GLU A 58 -9.31 -3.27 10.94
N GLU A 59 -10.32 -3.53 11.78
CA GLU A 59 -10.52 -4.86 12.35
C GLU A 59 -10.96 -5.85 11.25
N ILE A 60 -10.11 -6.84 10.99
CA ILE A 60 -10.34 -7.85 9.96
C ILE A 60 -11.06 -9.03 10.60
N SER A 61 -12.37 -9.08 10.44
CA SER A 61 -13.17 -10.19 10.94
C SER A 61 -14.24 -10.59 9.94
N GLY A 62 -14.35 -11.89 9.66
CA GLY A 62 -15.35 -12.40 8.73
C GLY A 62 -14.95 -13.73 8.09
N LYS A 63 -15.94 -14.39 7.47
CA LYS A 63 -15.74 -15.53 6.57
C LYS A 63 -15.91 -15.05 5.14
N GLY A 64 -15.10 -15.58 4.22
CA GLY A 64 -15.10 -15.22 2.80
C GLY A 64 -13.95 -14.29 2.41
N THR A 65 -14.06 -13.71 1.21
CA THR A 65 -13.09 -12.75 0.69
C THR A 65 -13.42 -11.34 1.14
N LEU A 66 -12.42 -10.63 1.65
CA LEU A 66 -12.46 -9.20 1.95
C LEU A 66 -11.30 -8.51 1.23
N GLU A 67 -11.53 -7.31 0.70
CA GLU A 67 -10.48 -6.44 0.15
C GLU A 67 -10.52 -5.13 0.92
N ILE A 68 -9.35 -4.67 1.38
CA ILE A 68 -9.17 -3.40 2.09
C ILE A 68 -8.05 -2.59 1.42
N ASP A 69 -8.19 -1.27 1.45
CA ASP A 69 -7.17 -0.34 0.95
C ASP A 69 -6.45 0.28 2.15
N GLU A 70 -5.17 -0.06 2.32
CA GLU A 70 -4.27 0.59 3.27
C GLU A 70 -3.50 1.72 2.55
N ASP A 71 -3.90 2.96 2.80
CA ASP A 71 -3.28 4.15 2.22
C ASP A 71 -2.18 4.70 3.14
N TRP A 72 -0.94 4.66 2.65
CA TRP A 72 0.23 5.21 3.32
C TRP A 72 0.64 6.51 2.66
N LEU A 73 0.34 7.66 3.27
CA LEU A 73 0.77 8.96 2.76
C LEU A 73 2.23 9.17 3.11
N VAL A 74 3.07 9.34 2.09
CA VAL A 74 4.53 9.51 2.25
C VAL A 74 5.00 10.79 1.59
N GLU A 75 6.13 11.32 2.06
CA GLU A 75 6.81 12.47 1.48
C GLU A 75 8.24 12.10 1.09
N CYS A 76 8.66 12.48 -0.12
CA CYS A 76 10.06 12.40 -0.50
C CYS A 76 10.89 13.44 0.24
N THR A 77 11.97 13.02 0.89
CA THR A 77 12.82 13.94 1.67
C THR A 77 13.54 14.97 0.79
N LYS A 78 13.82 14.62 -0.49
CA LYS A 78 14.55 15.43 -1.47
C LYS A 78 13.69 16.47 -2.16
N CYS A 79 12.58 16.08 -2.80
CA CYS A 79 11.73 17.00 -3.56
C CYS A 79 10.51 17.51 -2.78
N LYS A 80 10.25 16.99 -1.57
CA LYS A 80 9.14 17.38 -0.70
C LYS A 80 7.75 17.16 -1.29
N ARG A 81 7.66 16.37 -2.38
CA ARG A 81 6.38 15.95 -2.93
C ARG A 81 5.83 14.78 -2.12
N GLN A 82 4.52 14.83 -1.92
CA GLN A 82 3.77 13.76 -1.28
C GLN A 82 3.19 12.83 -2.33
N PHE A 83 3.02 11.58 -1.96
CA PHE A 83 2.29 10.59 -2.75
C PHE A 83 1.79 9.50 -1.80
N THR A 84 0.80 8.73 -2.23
CA THR A 84 0.24 7.65 -1.43
C THR A 84 0.67 6.31 -2.01
N ILE A 85 1.23 5.46 -1.14
CA ILE A 85 1.40 4.05 -1.42
C ILE A 85 0.11 3.35 -0.97
N ARG A 86 -0.72 2.94 -1.94
CA ARG A 86 -1.98 2.23 -1.68
C ARG A 86 -1.74 0.74 -1.74
N CYS A 87 -1.80 0.07 -0.59
CA CYS A 87 -1.78 -1.39 -0.50
C CYS A 87 -3.22 -1.91 -0.51
N ARG A 88 -3.66 -2.47 -1.64
CA ARG A 88 -4.92 -3.22 -1.73
C ARG A 88 -4.68 -4.62 -1.22
N VAL A 89 -5.06 -4.88 0.02
CA VAL A 89 -4.83 -6.14 0.70
C VAL A 89 -6.05 -7.03 0.59
N ARG A 90 -5.88 -8.24 0.10
CA ARG A 90 -6.93 -9.24 0.01
C ARG A 90 -6.80 -10.25 1.14
N TYR A 91 -7.91 -10.47 1.83
CA TYR A 91 -8.05 -11.46 2.90
C TYR A 91 -8.99 -12.58 2.46
N LEU A 92 -8.70 -13.79 2.91
CA LEU A 92 -9.56 -14.96 2.81
C LEU A 92 -9.72 -15.56 4.21
N ASP A 93 -10.95 -15.57 4.73
CA ASP A 93 -11.28 -16.09 6.07
C ASP A 93 -10.40 -15.48 7.20
N GLY A 94 -10.01 -14.21 7.04
CA GLY A 94 -9.19 -13.46 7.99
C GLY A 94 -7.68 -13.55 7.74
N GLU A 95 -7.21 -14.40 6.81
CA GLU A 95 -5.81 -14.51 6.44
C GLU A 95 -5.46 -13.65 5.22
N ARG A 96 -4.35 -12.91 5.28
CA ARG A 96 -3.84 -12.11 4.15
C ARG A 96 -3.30 -13.04 3.06
N ILE A 97 -3.82 -12.91 1.83
CA ILE A 97 -3.46 -13.79 0.71
C ILE A 97 -2.69 -13.11 -0.42
N ASP A 98 -2.91 -11.81 -0.65
CA ASP A 98 -2.26 -11.04 -1.72
C ASP A 98 -2.28 -9.56 -1.34
N THR A 99 -1.26 -8.83 -1.76
CA THR A 99 -1.20 -7.37 -1.65
C THR A 99 -0.84 -6.77 -2.98
N ARG A 100 -1.69 -5.91 -3.50
CA ARG A 100 -1.36 -5.12 -4.70
C ARG A 100 -1.03 -3.70 -4.30
N VAL A 101 0.06 -3.20 -4.84
CA VAL A 101 0.53 -1.85 -4.55
C VAL A 101 0.28 -0.96 -5.74
N ASN A 102 -0.46 0.12 -5.50
CA ASN A 102 -0.65 1.22 -6.43
C ASN A 102 0.01 2.48 -5.87
N LEU A 103 0.38 3.39 -6.75
CA LEU A 103 0.87 4.71 -6.39
C LEU A 103 -0.18 5.75 -6.75
N ILE A 104 -0.49 6.64 -5.83
CA ILE A 104 -1.41 7.77 -6.06
C ILE A 104 -0.59 9.05 -5.92
N ASP A 105 -0.67 9.95 -6.90
CA ASP A 105 0.01 11.24 -6.81
C ASP A 105 -0.66 12.20 -5.82
N ASP A 106 -0.04 13.36 -5.60
CA ASP A 106 -0.51 14.45 -4.74
C ASP A 106 -1.84 15.07 -5.20
N GLU A 107 -2.24 14.87 -6.45
CA GLU A 107 -3.53 15.31 -6.99
C GLU A 107 -4.63 14.24 -6.79
N GLY A 108 -4.29 13.08 -6.22
CA GLY A 108 -5.22 11.97 -6.00
C GLY A 108 -5.40 11.07 -7.22
N LYS A 109 -4.57 11.20 -8.25
CA LYS A 109 -4.63 10.38 -9.47
C LYS A 109 -3.82 9.09 -9.25
N ASP A 110 -4.48 7.97 -9.53
CA ASP A 110 -3.86 6.65 -9.53
C ASP A 110 -2.86 6.55 -10.70
N LEU A 111 -1.57 6.49 -10.37
CA LEU A 111 -0.46 6.30 -11.30
C LEU A 111 -0.36 4.85 -11.79
N GLY A 112 -1.13 3.95 -11.19
CA GLY A 112 -1.25 2.56 -11.60
C GLY A 112 -0.58 1.59 -10.64
N TRP A 113 -0.56 0.33 -11.08
CA TRP A 113 -0.02 -0.79 -10.33
C TRP A 113 1.51 -0.81 -10.41
N LEU A 114 2.16 -0.80 -9.24
CA LEU A 114 3.61 -0.92 -9.08
C LEU A 114 4.03 -2.39 -9.00
N GLY A 115 3.35 -3.19 -8.17
CA GLY A 115 3.71 -4.58 -7.95
C GLY A 115 2.89 -5.24 -6.84
N SER A 116 3.24 -6.46 -6.49
CA SER A 116 2.59 -7.23 -5.42
C SER A 116 3.58 -7.92 -4.50
N TYR A 117 3.13 -8.27 -3.29
CA TYR A 117 3.86 -9.05 -2.30
C TYR A 117 2.93 -9.80 -1.35
#